data_AF-A0A841BPZ9-F1
#
_entry.id   AF-A0A841BPZ9-F1
#
_cell.length_a   1.000
_cell.length_b   1.000
_cell.length_c   1.000
_cell.angle_alpha   90.00
_cell.angle_beta   90.00
_cell.angle_gamma   90.00
#
_symmetry.space_group_name_H-M   'P 1'
#
loop_
_entity.id
_entity.type
_entity.pdbx_description
1 polymer ?
#
loop_
_entity_poly.entity_id
_entity_poly.type
_entity_poly.pdbx_seq_one_letter_code
_entity_poly.pdbx_strand_id
1 'polypeptide(L)'
;MTTSGVERSAEAFATELARWRVERGMSKKQLAGLMGFDPSYVSHVEGRRHRPTEDFARRADMVLGADGAIWQRFQDFDEARHGRTLTTLVTRDAQVPQQWLPPGTGLVVEQEEASLAYLDGGYATTVRRSLYNAGREPVSRYLIRVAVDRYPGDPSRSNQHHRDHPLTIAELDIQASCGDTGVAESMRWRVKQDRDAFKEVWLLFENEDGRFPLYPGERTMITYSYRVGEDKWGNWFQRAVRLPTRRMTVRIDLPAALDPQVWGIETSMSAEEAPLRTPIEKESEGDRSVFTWTTDNPTLNARFRLQWRFRAVPSAPPAIGGNTQVTPGARMAAVGVRQWPLPETGDAPLTAGAARQDRLGGAELRGSARRLALPDEEVLARATVGRLQEALGHISRLHDFGKGLGLAAVQIGVDAAIAVVLPPGSGEPFVLLNPRIVGVSTEIDEQIEGCLSFFDLRGLVPRPLRIEVEHQRFDGGRVVSTFERGLARLVEHEVDHLDGRLYLDRMPQDAELIPLERHHSSGQPWQYQA
;
A
#
# COMPACT_ATOMS: atom_id res chain seq x y z
N MET A 1 -49.42 5.19 26.55
CA MET A 1 -48.13 5.05 25.83
C MET A 1 -48.44 5.15 24.36
N THR A 2 -48.12 6.28 23.73
CA THR A 2 -48.42 6.53 22.31
C THR A 2 -47.42 5.76 21.46
N THR A 3 -47.85 4.66 20.85
CA THR A 3 -47.09 3.94 19.80
C THR A 3 -46.69 4.91 18.70
N SER A 4 -45.47 4.79 18.18
CA SER A 4 -44.96 5.65 17.11
C SER A 4 -45.73 5.44 15.81
N GLY A 5 -45.76 6.45 14.91
CA GLY A 5 -46.43 6.31 13.60
C GLY A 5 -45.85 5.19 12.73
N VAL A 6 -44.57 4.88 12.92
CA VAL A 6 -43.86 3.76 12.27
C VAL A 6 -44.34 2.42 12.81
N GLU A 7 -44.54 2.29 14.12
CA GLU A 7 -45.04 1.04 14.71
C GLU A 7 -46.48 0.73 14.29
N ARG A 8 -47.34 1.76 14.21
CA ARG A 8 -48.73 1.58 13.73
C ARG A 8 -48.79 1.15 12.27
N SER A 9 -47.94 1.71 11.41
CA SER A 9 -47.90 1.35 10.00
C SER A 9 -47.25 -0.02 9.76
N ALA A 10 -46.23 -0.39 10.55
CA ALA A 10 -45.67 -1.74 10.56
C ALA A 10 -46.70 -2.80 11.01
N GLU A 11 -47.51 -2.49 12.02
CA GLU A 11 -48.61 -3.34 12.48
C GLU A 11 -49.70 -3.48 11.41
N ALA A 12 -50.04 -2.38 10.72
CA ALA A 12 -50.99 -2.41 9.60
C ALA A 12 -50.49 -3.29 8.45
N PHE A 13 -49.20 -3.21 8.10
CA PHE A 13 -48.59 -4.07 7.09
C PHE A 13 -48.64 -5.56 7.49
N ALA A 14 -48.18 -5.87 8.70
CA ALA A 14 -48.14 -7.25 9.21
C ALA A 14 -49.56 -7.87 9.25
N THR A 15 -50.56 -7.08 9.61
CA THR A 15 -51.96 -7.50 9.66
C THR A 15 -52.52 -7.77 8.26
N GLU A 16 -52.27 -6.88 7.30
CA GLU A 16 -52.73 -7.02 5.92
C GLU A 16 -52.11 -8.26 5.24
N LEU A 17 -50.79 -8.45 5.42
CA LEU A 17 -50.08 -9.64 4.95
C LEU A 17 -50.66 -10.93 5.52
N ALA A 18 -50.88 -10.97 6.85
CA ALA A 18 -51.43 -12.14 7.52
C ALA A 18 -52.85 -12.46 7.04
N ARG A 19 -53.68 -11.42 6.81
CA ARG A 19 -55.05 -11.55 6.29
C ARG A 19 -55.05 -12.24 4.93
N TRP A 20 -54.34 -11.69 3.95
CA TRP A 20 -54.28 -12.26 2.60
C TRP A 20 -53.69 -13.67 2.58
N ARG A 21 -52.64 -13.92 3.38
CA ARG A 21 -52.06 -15.26 3.49
C ARG A 21 -53.08 -16.29 4.00
N VAL A 22 -53.87 -15.94 5.01
CA VAL A 22 -54.91 -16.81 5.58
C VAL A 22 -56.07 -16.99 4.59
N GLU A 23 -56.53 -15.93 3.92
CA GLU A 23 -57.59 -15.99 2.90
C GLU A 23 -57.22 -16.91 1.72
N ARG A 24 -55.93 -16.96 1.34
CA ARG A 24 -55.42 -17.87 0.32
C ARG A 24 -55.07 -19.27 0.83
N GLY A 25 -55.35 -19.56 2.11
CA GLY A 25 -55.08 -20.87 2.72
C GLY A 25 -53.60 -21.25 2.78
N MET A 26 -52.69 -20.27 2.73
CA MET A 26 -51.25 -20.51 2.68
C MET A 26 -50.63 -20.56 4.08
N SER A 27 -49.81 -21.58 4.35
CA SER A 27 -48.90 -21.54 5.49
C SER A 27 -47.79 -20.51 5.26
N LYS A 28 -47.19 -19.99 6.35
CA LYS A 28 -46.02 -19.09 6.28
C LYS A 28 -44.88 -19.71 5.46
N LYS A 29 -44.67 -21.02 5.59
CA LYS A 29 -43.67 -21.79 4.85
C LYS A 29 -43.96 -21.84 3.35
N GLN A 30 -45.22 -22.02 2.96
CA GLN A 30 -45.61 -22.02 1.54
C GLN A 30 -45.47 -20.64 0.91
N LEU A 31 -45.92 -19.58 1.60
CA LEU A 31 -45.77 -18.21 1.12
C LEU A 31 -44.28 -17.85 0.95
N ALA A 32 -43.45 -18.17 1.94
CA ALA A 32 -42.02 -17.95 1.87
C ALA A 32 -41.38 -18.70 0.69
N GLY A 33 -41.73 -19.97 0.50
CA GLY A 33 -41.24 -20.77 -0.63
C GLY A 33 -41.60 -20.20 -2.00
N LEU A 34 -42.82 -19.67 -2.16
CA LEU A 34 -43.27 -19.03 -3.41
C LEU A 34 -42.61 -17.67 -3.64
N MET A 35 -42.32 -16.92 -2.58
CA MET A 35 -41.66 -15.62 -2.67
C MET A 35 -40.12 -15.73 -2.77
N GLY A 36 -39.55 -16.89 -2.47
CA GLY A 36 -38.10 -17.11 -2.39
C GLY A 36 -37.46 -16.64 -1.07
N PHE A 37 -38.24 -16.57 0.01
CA PHE A 37 -37.80 -16.19 1.37
C PHE A 37 -37.74 -17.40 2.30
N ASP A 38 -37.07 -17.24 3.44
CA ASP A 38 -37.14 -18.22 4.52
C ASP A 38 -38.51 -18.19 5.23
N PRO A 39 -39.10 -19.34 5.61
CA PRO A 39 -40.33 -19.40 6.40
C PRO A 39 -40.30 -18.56 7.69
N SER A 40 -39.12 -18.42 8.32
CA SER A 40 -38.92 -17.58 9.50
C SER A 40 -39.15 -16.11 9.20
N TYR A 41 -38.72 -15.64 8.02
CA TYR A 41 -38.84 -14.25 7.60
C TYR A 41 -40.31 -13.79 7.50
N VAL A 42 -41.17 -14.59 6.88
CA VAL A 42 -42.63 -14.32 6.86
C VAL A 42 -43.18 -14.30 8.28
N SER A 43 -42.74 -15.24 9.14
CA SER A 43 -43.17 -15.26 10.54
C SER A 43 -42.67 -14.07 11.37
N HIS A 44 -41.52 -13.52 11.01
CA HIS A 44 -40.87 -12.41 11.66
C HIS A 44 -41.49 -11.07 11.25
N VAL A 45 -41.83 -10.92 9.98
CA VAL A 45 -42.57 -9.77 9.46
C VAL A 45 -44.00 -9.75 10.04
N GLU A 46 -44.73 -10.87 10.02
CA GLU A 46 -46.05 -10.96 10.67
C GLU A 46 -45.96 -10.79 12.20
N GLY A 47 -44.86 -11.25 12.80
CA GLY A 47 -44.58 -11.12 14.23
C GLY A 47 -44.02 -9.74 14.62
N ARG A 48 -43.87 -8.81 13.68
CA ARG A 48 -43.29 -7.46 13.88
C ARG A 48 -41.88 -7.46 14.47
N ARG A 49 -41.16 -8.58 14.34
CA ARG A 49 -39.75 -8.71 14.73
C ARG A 49 -38.81 -8.18 13.66
N HIS A 50 -39.24 -8.24 12.40
CA HIS A 50 -38.54 -7.65 11.27
C HIS A 50 -39.44 -6.66 10.54
N ARG A 51 -38.82 -5.62 9.98
CA ARG A 51 -39.51 -4.62 9.17
C ARG A 51 -39.72 -5.19 7.76
N PRO A 52 -40.89 -4.95 7.14
CA PRO A 52 -41.13 -5.38 5.77
C PRO A 52 -40.25 -4.58 4.81
N THR A 53 -39.84 -5.22 3.73
CA THR A 53 -39.00 -4.65 2.66
C THR A 53 -39.81 -4.50 1.39
N GLU A 54 -39.34 -3.66 0.46
CA GLU A 54 -40.07 -3.38 -0.78
C GLU A 54 -40.31 -4.65 -1.61
N ASP A 55 -39.26 -5.44 -1.81
CA ASP A 55 -39.32 -6.69 -2.58
C ASP A 55 -40.22 -7.73 -1.89
N PHE A 56 -40.16 -7.82 -0.56
CA PHE A 56 -41.06 -8.68 0.19
C PHE A 56 -42.52 -8.27 -0.01
N ALA A 57 -42.82 -6.97 0.09
CA ALA A 57 -44.17 -6.45 -0.11
C ALA A 57 -44.68 -6.70 -1.55
N ARG A 58 -43.86 -6.41 -2.57
CA ARG A 58 -44.23 -6.64 -3.98
C ARG A 58 -44.46 -8.11 -4.30
N ARG A 59 -43.59 -8.99 -3.81
CA ARG A 59 -43.73 -10.44 -4.04
C ARG A 59 -44.90 -11.02 -3.25
N ALA A 60 -45.13 -10.57 -2.02
CA ALA A 60 -46.30 -10.97 -1.26
C ALA A 60 -47.59 -10.54 -1.97
N ASP A 61 -47.65 -9.30 -2.46
CA ASP A 61 -48.81 -8.77 -3.19
C ASP A 61 -49.10 -9.58 -4.47
N MET A 62 -48.05 -9.88 -5.24
CA MET A 62 -48.15 -10.69 -6.46
C MET A 62 -48.51 -12.16 -6.18
N VAL A 63 -47.85 -12.82 -5.23
CA VAL A 63 -48.07 -14.24 -4.90
C VAL A 63 -49.43 -14.46 -4.26
N LEU A 64 -49.90 -13.51 -3.45
CA LEU A 64 -51.21 -13.59 -2.79
C LEU A 64 -52.34 -13.04 -3.66
N GLY A 65 -52.02 -12.38 -4.79
CA GLY A 65 -53.00 -11.72 -5.65
C GLY A 65 -53.81 -10.71 -4.85
N ALA A 66 -53.11 -9.77 -4.20
CA ALA A 66 -53.69 -8.78 -3.29
C ALA A 66 -54.06 -7.45 -3.97
N ASP A 67 -53.89 -7.37 -5.30
CA ASP A 67 -54.23 -6.22 -6.14
C ASP A 67 -53.71 -4.86 -5.60
N GLY A 68 -52.48 -4.86 -5.09
CA GLY A 68 -51.81 -3.69 -4.56
C GLY A 68 -52.12 -3.36 -3.09
N ALA A 69 -52.98 -4.12 -2.41
CA ALA A 69 -53.33 -3.84 -1.02
C ALA A 69 -52.14 -4.01 -0.05
N ILE A 70 -51.31 -5.03 -0.24
CA ILE A 70 -50.10 -5.24 0.58
C ILE A 70 -49.05 -4.20 0.22
N TRP A 71 -48.93 -3.90 -1.08
CA TRP A 71 -48.05 -2.85 -1.58
C TRP A 71 -48.38 -1.46 -0.98
N GLN A 72 -49.66 -1.10 -0.92
CA GLN A 72 -50.11 0.17 -0.33
C GLN A 72 -49.74 0.26 1.15
N ARG A 73 -49.88 -0.83 1.92
CA ARG A 73 -49.46 -0.83 3.34
C ARG A 73 -47.96 -0.69 3.51
N PHE A 74 -47.18 -1.20 2.57
CA PHE A 74 -45.74 -0.97 2.56
C PHE A 74 -45.43 0.50 2.29
N GLN A 75 -46.12 1.13 1.33
CA GLN A 75 -45.96 2.56 1.06
C GLN A 75 -46.33 3.41 2.28
N ASP A 76 -47.44 3.10 2.97
CA ASP A 76 -47.83 3.80 4.20
C ASP A 76 -46.77 3.64 5.31
N PHE A 77 -46.16 2.45 5.42
CA PHE A 77 -45.05 2.17 6.34
C PHE A 77 -43.78 2.91 5.98
N ASP A 78 -43.44 2.93 4.69
CA ASP A 78 -42.26 3.60 4.18
C ASP A 78 -42.39 5.11 4.32
N GLU A 79 -43.56 5.69 4.04
CA GLU A 79 -43.86 7.09 4.29
C GLU A 79 -43.83 7.44 5.77
N ALA A 80 -44.37 6.60 6.66
CA ALA A 80 -44.29 6.83 8.10
C ALA A 80 -42.84 6.75 8.63
N ARG A 81 -42.02 5.89 8.01
CA ARG A 81 -40.58 5.75 8.31
C ARG A 81 -39.79 6.96 7.84
N HIS A 82 -40.10 7.50 6.67
CA HIS A 82 -39.41 8.65 6.06
C HIS A 82 -40.02 10.01 6.47
N GLY A 83 -41.21 9.99 7.07
CA GLY A 83 -42.00 11.14 7.49
C GLY A 83 -41.52 11.80 8.79
N ARG A 84 -40.26 12.26 8.81
CA ARG A 84 -39.75 13.30 9.72
C ARG A 84 -38.53 14.05 9.14
N THR A 85 -38.47 14.18 7.83
CA THR A 85 -37.49 15.04 7.15
C THR A 85 -38.22 15.99 6.20
N LEU A 86 -38.86 17.02 6.78
CA LEU A 86 -39.24 18.20 6.01
C LEU A 86 -38.01 19.10 5.91
N THR A 87 -37.74 19.53 4.67
CA THR A 87 -36.70 20.47 4.24
C THR A 87 -35.30 19.91 4.00
N THR A 88 -35.16 19.11 2.94
CA THR A 88 -34.11 19.42 1.95
C THR A 88 -34.64 19.08 0.57
N LEU A 89 -34.45 20.01 -0.34
CA LEU A 89 -34.83 19.97 -1.74
C LEU A 89 -34.71 18.56 -2.31
N VAL A 90 -35.80 18.09 -2.93
CA VAL A 90 -35.73 17.01 -3.92
C VAL A 90 -34.88 17.51 -5.08
N THR A 91 -33.56 17.43 -4.95
CA THR A 91 -32.78 16.97 -6.09
C THR A 91 -33.24 15.54 -6.30
N ARG A 92 -33.99 15.32 -7.38
CA ARG A 92 -33.99 14.00 -8.02
C ARG A 92 -32.51 13.71 -8.27
N ASP A 93 -31.87 12.93 -7.41
CA ASP A 93 -30.50 12.51 -7.62
C ASP A 93 -30.45 11.87 -9.00
N ALA A 94 -29.53 12.37 -9.83
CA ALA A 94 -29.39 11.96 -11.21
C ALA A 94 -29.28 10.44 -11.29
N GLN A 95 -30.03 9.82 -12.21
CA GLN A 95 -29.84 8.40 -12.50
C GLN A 95 -28.35 8.15 -12.76
N VAL A 96 -27.74 7.24 -12.01
CA VAL A 96 -26.38 6.77 -12.28
C VAL A 96 -26.38 6.24 -13.72
N PRO A 97 -25.61 6.83 -14.65
CA PRO A 97 -25.60 6.40 -16.04
C PRO A 97 -25.32 4.90 -16.13
N GLN A 98 -26.08 4.15 -16.94
CA GLN A 98 -25.95 2.69 -17.04
C GLN A 98 -24.51 2.21 -17.32
N GLN A 99 -23.71 3.04 -17.97
CA GLN A 99 -22.28 2.83 -18.24
C GLN A 99 -21.37 2.82 -16.98
N TRP A 100 -21.87 3.19 -15.79
CA TRP A 100 -21.15 3.20 -14.50
C TRP A 100 -21.47 1.98 -13.62
N LEU A 101 -22.31 1.05 -14.10
CA LEU A 101 -22.69 -0.16 -13.38
C LEU A 101 -21.85 -1.35 -13.88
N PRO A 102 -21.04 -2.00 -13.03
CA PRO A 102 -20.46 -3.29 -13.38
C PRO A 102 -21.58 -4.34 -13.61
N PRO A 103 -21.33 -5.40 -14.40
CA PRO A 103 -22.28 -6.50 -14.50
C PRO A 103 -22.51 -7.14 -13.13
N GLY A 104 -23.75 -7.08 -12.65
CA GLY A 104 -24.20 -7.74 -11.42
C GLY A 104 -24.16 -6.85 -10.18
N THR A 105 -25.35 -6.55 -9.64
CA THR A 105 -25.73 -6.02 -8.31
C THR A 105 -26.11 -4.55 -8.18
N GLY A 106 -25.56 -3.60 -8.93
CA GLY A 106 -25.93 -2.18 -8.77
C GLY A 106 -25.69 -1.60 -7.37
N LEU A 107 -24.72 -2.15 -6.64
CA LEU A 107 -24.38 -1.76 -5.28
C LEU A 107 -23.48 -0.51 -5.26
N VAL A 108 -23.85 0.49 -4.45
CA VAL A 108 -23.11 1.73 -4.25
C VAL A 108 -22.58 1.77 -2.81
N VAL A 109 -21.32 2.17 -2.62
CA VAL A 109 -20.75 2.44 -1.31
C VAL A 109 -20.91 3.93 -1.03
N GLU A 110 -21.88 4.30 -0.19
CA GLU A 110 -22.12 5.71 0.14
C GLU A 110 -20.98 6.27 1.02
N GLN A 111 -20.47 5.48 1.95
CA GLN A 111 -19.34 5.85 2.80
C GLN A 111 -18.50 4.62 3.12
N GLU A 112 -17.18 4.74 2.99
CA GLU A 112 -16.22 3.74 3.44
C GLU A 112 -15.29 4.35 4.49
N GLU A 113 -15.13 3.65 5.61
CA GLU A 113 -14.11 3.93 6.62
C GLU A 113 -13.25 2.69 6.80
N ALA A 114 -11.99 2.76 6.38
CA ALA A 114 -11.04 1.67 6.53
C ALA A 114 -9.95 2.09 7.52
N SER A 115 -9.88 1.42 8.68
CA SER A 115 -8.83 1.63 9.67
C SER A 115 -7.84 0.46 9.69
N LEU A 116 -6.56 0.78 9.83
CA LEU A 116 -5.49 -0.17 10.13
C LEU A 116 -4.77 0.30 11.38
N ALA A 117 -4.74 -0.55 12.40
CA ALA A 117 -4.06 -0.29 13.66
C ALA A 117 -2.90 -1.26 13.86
N TYR A 118 -1.72 -0.74 14.20
CA TYR A 118 -0.60 -1.57 14.65
C TYR A 118 -0.76 -1.92 16.13
N LEU A 119 -0.88 -3.21 16.43
CA LEU A 119 -1.10 -3.78 17.76
C LEU A 119 -0.15 -4.97 17.94
N ASP A 120 0.70 -4.93 18.97
CA ASP A 120 1.49 -6.08 19.44
C ASP A 120 2.25 -6.87 18.35
N GLY A 121 2.96 -6.17 17.44
CA GLY A 121 3.71 -6.83 16.36
C GLY A 121 2.84 -7.34 15.21
N GLY A 122 1.63 -6.81 15.06
CA GLY A 122 0.72 -7.12 13.96
C GLY A 122 -0.19 -5.95 13.60
N TYR A 123 -1.02 -6.18 12.59
CA TYR A 123 -1.97 -5.21 12.06
C TYR A 123 -3.39 -5.73 12.22
N ALA A 124 -4.24 -4.95 12.88
CA ALA A 124 -5.67 -5.16 12.92
C ALA A 124 -6.34 -4.19 11.95
N THR A 125 -7.07 -4.72 10.97
CA THR A 125 -7.85 -3.92 10.02
C THR A 125 -9.32 -3.99 10.39
N THR A 126 -10.02 -2.85 10.36
CA THR A 126 -11.48 -2.79 10.41
C THR A 126 -11.99 -1.94 9.25
N VAL A 127 -13.02 -2.41 8.56
CA VAL A 127 -13.64 -1.69 7.45
C VAL A 127 -15.12 -1.59 7.71
N ARG A 128 -15.65 -0.38 7.63
CA ARG A 128 -17.08 -0.07 7.68
C ARG A 128 -17.52 0.49 6.34
N ARG A 129 -18.63 0.00 5.80
CA ARG A 129 -19.19 0.46 4.53
C ARG A 129 -20.69 0.66 4.64
N SER A 130 -21.15 1.90 4.40
CA SER A 130 -22.56 2.17 4.12
C SER A 130 -22.85 1.78 2.69
N LEU A 131 -23.71 0.78 2.51
CA LEU A 131 -24.09 0.21 1.23
C LEU A 131 -25.51 0.65 0.86
N TYR A 132 -25.70 1.02 -0.40
CA TYR A 132 -27.00 1.26 -1.00
C TYR A 132 -27.19 0.35 -2.21
N ASN A 133 -28.27 -0.44 -2.22
CA ASN A 133 -28.60 -1.26 -3.39
C ASN A 133 -29.40 -0.43 -4.40
N ALA A 134 -28.71 0.14 -5.39
CA ALA A 134 -29.32 0.83 -6.53
C ALA A 134 -29.68 -0.13 -7.69
N GLY A 135 -29.48 -1.43 -7.50
CA GLY A 135 -29.79 -2.47 -8.47
C GLY A 135 -31.27 -2.86 -8.48
N ARG A 136 -31.58 -3.92 -9.22
CA ARG A 136 -32.94 -4.50 -9.34
C ARG A 136 -33.08 -5.86 -8.68
N GLU A 137 -31.98 -6.42 -8.17
CA GLU A 137 -31.93 -7.74 -7.56
C GLU A 137 -31.42 -7.64 -6.11
N PRO A 138 -31.90 -8.52 -5.21
CA PRO A 138 -31.37 -8.58 -3.84
C PRO A 138 -29.89 -9.00 -3.82
N VAL A 139 -29.10 -8.33 -2.99
CA VAL A 139 -27.70 -8.67 -2.76
C VAL A 139 -27.60 -9.61 -1.56
N SER A 140 -27.24 -10.86 -1.81
CA SER A 140 -27.14 -11.90 -0.77
C SER A 140 -25.72 -12.12 -0.24
N ARG A 141 -24.71 -11.53 -0.88
CA ARG A 141 -23.30 -11.63 -0.47
C ARG A 141 -22.48 -10.44 -0.93
N TYR A 142 -21.39 -10.18 -0.22
CA TYR A 142 -20.45 -9.09 -0.47
C TYR A 142 -19.02 -9.63 -0.54
N LEU A 143 -18.28 -9.29 -1.60
CA LEU A 143 -16.90 -9.78 -1.78
C LEU A 143 -15.90 -8.87 -1.05
N ILE A 144 -15.15 -9.43 -0.11
CA ILE A 144 -13.95 -8.79 0.41
C ILE A 144 -12.71 -9.49 -0.14
N ARG A 145 -11.62 -8.72 -0.25
CA ARG A 145 -10.30 -9.24 -0.59
C ARG A 145 -9.30 -8.73 0.41
N VAL A 146 -8.58 -9.65 1.04
CA VAL A 146 -7.44 -9.37 1.89
C VAL A 146 -6.20 -9.69 1.08
N ALA A 147 -5.41 -8.66 0.75
CA ALA A 147 -4.15 -8.82 0.03
C ALA A 147 -3.06 -8.20 0.88
N VAL A 148 -2.04 -9.01 1.20
CA VAL A 148 -0.89 -8.59 1.99
C VAL A 148 0.38 -8.99 1.28
N ASP A 149 1.36 -8.12 1.37
CA ASP A 149 2.65 -8.31 0.75
C ASP A 149 3.70 -7.62 1.61
N ARG A 150 4.71 -8.36 2.03
CA ARG A 150 5.83 -7.81 2.79
C ARG A 150 6.78 -7.02 1.89
N TYR A 151 6.84 -7.36 0.61
CA TYR A 151 7.82 -6.86 -0.36
C TYR A 151 7.19 -6.45 -1.70
N PRO A 152 6.16 -5.57 -1.72
CA PRO A 152 5.37 -5.26 -2.93
C PRO A 152 6.15 -4.69 -4.13
N GLY A 153 7.44 -4.35 -3.97
CA GLY A 153 8.33 -3.93 -5.06
C GLY A 153 9.23 -5.05 -5.62
N ASP A 154 9.17 -6.26 -5.08
CA ASP A 154 9.99 -7.41 -5.50
C ASP A 154 9.10 -8.67 -5.61
N PRO A 155 8.51 -8.94 -6.79
CA PRO A 155 7.61 -10.07 -6.98
C PRO A 155 8.24 -11.43 -6.68
N SER A 156 9.54 -11.60 -6.93
CA SER A 156 10.24 -12.87 -6.66
C SER A 156 10.33 -13.12 -5.17
N ARG A 157 10.75 -12.10 -4.41
CA ARG A 157 10.83 -12.17 -2.96
C ARG A 157 9.46 -12.25 -2.31
N SER A 158 8.45 -11.54 -2.80
CA SER A 158 7.06 -11.68 -2.35
C SER A 158 6.56 -13.10 -2.53
N ASN A 159 6.73 -13.68 -3.71
CA ASN A 159 6.31 -15.05 -3.98
C ASN A 159 7.03 -16.07 -3.09
N GLN A 160 8.34 -15.87 -2.84
CA GLN A 160 9.09 -16.73 -1.93
C GLN A 160 8.58 -16.58 -0.49
N HIS A 161 8.41 -15.34 -0.02
CA HIS A 161 7.92 -15.03 1.32
C HIS A 161 6.50 -15.57 1.56
N HIS A 162 5.62 -15.47 0.56
CA HIS A 162 4.27 -16.04 0.61
C HIS A 162 4.29 -17.57 0.75
N ARG A 163 5.26 -18.25 0.14
CA ARG A 163 5.44 -19.71 0.29
C ARG A 163 6.01 -20.09 1.65
N ASP A 164 6.98 -19.32 2.15
CA ASP A 164 7.67 -19.60 3.41
C ASP A 164 6.82 -19.21 4.63
N HIS A 165 5.98 -18.18 4.48
CA HIS A 165 5.12 -17.61 5.52
C HIS A 165 3.66 -17.49 5.05
N PRO A 166 2.99 -18.59 4.70
CA PRO A 166 1.63 -18.54 4.16
C PRO A 166 0.67 -17.92 5.17
N LEU A 167 -0.09 -16.93 4.73
CA LEU A 167 -1.21 -16.39 5.51
C LEU A 167 -2.37 -17.37 5.45
N THR A 168 -2.86 -17.86 6.58
CA THR A 168 -4.00 -18.79 6.61
C THR A 168 -5.32 -18.07 6.88
N ILE A 169 -6.44 -18.68 6.50
CA ILE A 169 -7.78 -18.14 6.79
C ILE A 169 -8.05 -18.07 8.31
N ALA A 170 -7.52 -19.03 9.07
CA ALA A 170 -7.68 -19.05 10.53
C ALA A 170 -6.94 -17.90 11.20
N GLU A 171 -5.72 -17.59 10.72
CA GLU A 171 -4.92 -16.45 11.24
C GLU A 171 -5.59 -15.10 11.02
N LEU A 172 -6.40 -14.97 9.96
CA LEU A 172 -7.09 -13.71 9.66
C LEU A 172 -8.13 -13.33 10.71
N ASP A 173 -8.66 -14.28 11.48
CA ASP A 173 -9.71 -14.07 12.48
C ASP A 173 -10.84 -13.16 11.94
N ILE A 174 -11.38 -13.54 10.77
CA ILE A 174 -12.35 -12.69 10.05
C ILE A 174 -13.65 -12.63 10.84
N GLN A 175 -14.03 -11.41 11.22
CA GLN A 175 -15.33 -11.11 11.80
C GLN A 175 -16.09 -10.17 10.88
N ALA A 176 -17.40 -10.35 10.78
CA ALA A 176 -18.25 -9.50 9.95
C ALA A 176 -19.64 -9.34 10.58
N SER A 177 -20.23 -8.17 10.39
CA SER A 177 -21.58 -7.85 10.84
C SER A 177 -22.28 -6.88 9.91
N CYS A 178 -23.61 -6.86 9.98
CA CYS A 178 -24.51 -6.03 9.18
C CYS A 178 -25.51 -5.30 10.08
N GLY A 179 -25.69 -4.00 9.88
CA GLY A 179 -26.58 -3.14 10.67
C GLY A 179 -25.85 -2.03 11.43
N ASP A 180 -26.62 -1.15 12.05
CA ASP A 180 -26.09 -0.01 12.80
C ASP A 180 -25.44 -0.44 14.13
N THR A 181 -24.54 0.40 14.64
CA THR A 181 -23.82 0.17 15.90
C THR A 181 -24.81 -0.06 17.05
N GLY A 182 -24.82 -1.29 17.60
CA GLY A 182 -25.72 -1.71 18.69
C GLY A 182 -26.92 -2.58 18.27
N VAL A 183 -27.19 -2.69 16.96
CA VAL A 183 -28.23 -3.58 16.38
C VAL A 183 -27.62 -4.45 15.26
N ALA A 184 -26.29 -4.56 15.22
CA ALA A 184 -25.58 -5.26 14.16
C ALA A 184 -25.69 -6.78 14.31
N GLU A 185 -26.21 -7.44 13.29
CA GLU A 185 -26.28 -8.89 13.18
C GLU A 185 -24.95 -9.44 12.68
N SER A 186 -24.46 -10.54 13.27
CA SER A 186 -23.27 -11.24 12.76
C SER A 186 -23.51 -11.72 11.33
N MET A 187 -22.48 -11.71 10.48
CA MET A 187 -22.53 -12.24 9.12
C MET A 187 -21.68 -13.52 9.04
N ARG A 188 -22.25 -14.60 8.53
CA ARG A 188 -21.44 -15.75 8.08
C ARG A 188 -20.57 -15.33 6.90
N TRP A 189 -19.47 -16.03 6.71
CA TRP A 189 -18.63 -15.84 5.54
C TRP A 189 -18.15 -17.18 4.97
N ARG A 190 -17.77 -17.17 3.69
CA ARG A 190 -17.22 -18.34 2.99
C ARG A 190 -16.05 -17.94 2.11
N VAL A 191 -15.00 -18.75 2.11
CA VAL A 191 -13.85 -18.54 1.23
C VAL A 191 -14.28 -18.74 -0.22
N LYS A 192 -13.99 -17.75 -1.07
CA LYS A 192 -14.14 -17.82 -2.52
C LYS A 192 -12.86 -18.31 -3.16
N GLN A 193 -11.73 -17.72 -2.77
CA GLN A 193 -10.43 -18.04 -3.30
C GLN A 193 -9.37 -17.91 -2.21
N ASP A 194 -8.56 -18.96 -2.07
CA ASP A 194 -7.43 -19.00 -1.15
C ASP A 194 -6.14 -19.06 -1.97
N ARG A 195 -5.38 -17.96 -1.98
CA ARG A 195 -4.06 -17.87 -2.63
C ARG A 195 -3.06 -17.35 -1.62
N ASP A 196 -1.78 -17.66 -1.81
CA ASP A 196 -0.74 -17.22 -0.87
C ASP A 196 -0.66 -15.69 -0.83
N ALA A 197 -0.77 -15.02 -1.99
CA ALA A 197 -0.72 -13.57 -2.10
C ALA A 197 -2.02 -12.83 -1.69
N PHE A 198 -3.16 -13.53 -1.63
CA PHE A 198 -4.44 -12.91 -1.27
C PHE A 198 -5.54 -13.92 -0.92
N LYS A 199 -6.47 -13.49 -0.08
CA LYS A 199 -7.71 -14.23 0.22
C LYS A 199 -8.92 -13.46 -0.30
N GLU A 200 -9.83 -14.15 -0.97
CA GLU A 200 -11.14 -13.61 -1.33
C GLU A 200 -12.22 -14.33 -0.54
N VAL A 201 -13.06 -13.57 0.15
CA VAL A 201 -14.07 -14.08 1.07
C VAL A 201 -15.41 -13.42 0.76
N TRP A 202 -16.43 -14.24 0.64
CA TRP A 202 -17.81 -13.80 0.57
C TRP A 202 -18.32 -13.58 2.00
N LEU A 203 -18.62 -12.34 2.35
CA LEU A 203 -19.50 -12.04 3.48
C LEU A 203 -20.92 -12.33 3.03
N LEU A 204 -21.67 -13.09 3.81
CA LEU A 204 -23.02 -13.50 3.46
C LEU A 204 -24.00 -12.69 4.29
N PHE A 205 -25.05 -12.19 3.65
CA PHE A 205 -26.20 -11.62 4.35
C PHE A 205 -27.05 -12.78 4.93
N GLU A 206 -26.40 -13.60 5.76
CA GLU A 206 -26.99 -14.72 6.49
C GLU A 206 -26.24 -14.97 7.80
N ASN A 207 -26.96 -15.46 8.81
CA ASN A 207 -26.44 -15.83 10.13
C ASN A 207 -27.15 -17.09 10.65
N GLU A 208 -26.99 -17.41 11.93
CA GLU A 208 -27.65 -18.56 12.55
C GLU A 208 -29.18 -18.46 12.48
N ASP A 209 -29.73 -17.24 12.54
CA ASP A 209 -31.17 -16.96 12.56
C ASP A 209 -31.82 -16.94 11.17
N GLY A 210 -31.03 -16.79 10.10
CA GLY A 210 -31.54 -16.90 8.73
C GLY A 210 -30.78 -16.04 7.71
N ARG A 211 -31.45 -15.73 6.59
CA ARG A 211 -30.94 -14.86 5.52
C ARG A 211 -31.61 -13.49 5.58
N PHE A 212 -30.83 -12.44 5.37
CA PHE A 212 -31.25 -11.04 5.36
C PHE A 212 -30.65 -10.29 4.16
N PRO A 213 -30.91 -10.69 2.90
CA PRO A 213 -30.37 -10.02 1.73
C PRO A 213 -30.64 -8.51 1.75
N LEU A 214 -29.72 -7.73 1.18
CA LEU A 214 -29.94 -6.30 0.96
C LEU A 214 -30.80 -6.11 -0.29
N TYR A 215 -32.06 -5.75 -0.13
CA TYR A 215 -33.01 -5.61 -1.24
C TYR A 215 -32.81 -4.31 -2.02
N PRO A 216 -33.28 -4.23 -3.27
CA PRO A 216 -33.29 -2.99 -4.04
C PRO A 216 -33.87 -1.82 -3.25
N GLY A 217 -33.24 -0.65 -3.31
CA GLY A 217 -33.66 0.55 -2.58
C GLY A 217 -33.17 0.64 -1.14
N GLU A 218 -32.68 -0.46 -0.56
CA GLU A 218 -32.27 -0.49 0.84
C GLU A 218 -30.86 0.01 1.09
N ARG A 219 -30.64 0.44 2.35
CA ARG A 219 -29.34 0.80 2.89
C ARG A 219 -29.01 -0.06 4.08
N THR A 220 -27.73 -0.39 4.22
CA THR A 220 -27.21 -1.04 5.43
C THR A 220 -25.75 -0.68 5.64
N MET A 221 -25.28 -0.80 6.88
CA MET A 221 -23.87 -0.73 7.21
C MET A 221 -23.32 -2.15 7.30
N ILE A 222 -22.22 -2.46 6.62
CA ILE A 222 -21.44 -3.67 6.91
C ILE A 222 -20.15 -3.27 7.62
N THR A 223 -19.77 -4.05 8.63
CA THR A 223 -18.47 -3.95 9.28
C THR A 223 -17.76 -5.28 9.15
N TYR A 224 -16.49 -5.27 8.77
CA TYR A 224 -15.66 -6.47 8.82
C TYR A 224 -14.26 -6.15 9.31
N SER A 225 -13.66 -7.09 10.02
CA SER A 225 -12.31 -6.96 10.56
C SER A 225 -11.50 -8.23 10.30
N TYR A 226 -10.17 -8.06 10.30
CA TYR A 226 -9.22 -9.16 10.19
C TYR A 226 -7.85 -8.72 10.74
N ARG A 227 -7.00 -9.70 11.06
CA ARG A 227 -5.67 -9.48 11.62
C ARG A 227 -4.58 -10.14 10.78
N VAL A 228 -3.40 -9.54 10.75
CA VAL A 228 -2.23 -10.08 10.04
C VAL A 228 -0.97 -9.72 10.82
N GLY A 229 -0.04 -10.68 10.98
CA GLY A 229 1.26 -10.42 11.61
C GLY A 229 2.15 -9.49 10.80
N GLU A 230 3.03 -8.74 11.47
CA GLU A 230 3.97 -7.83 10.81
C GLU A 230 5.00 -8.54 9.92
N ASP A 231 5.23 -9.83 10.18
CA ASP A 231 6.09 -10.70 9.38
C ASP A 231 5.51 -10.89 7.98
N LYS A 232 4.18 -10.86 7.81
CA LYS A 232 3.49 -11.09 6.53
C LYS A 232 3.07 -9.83 5.80
N TRP A 233 3.03 -8.67 6.48
CA TRP A 233 2.56 -7.40 5.89
C TRP A 233 3.62 -6.30 5.93
N GLY A 234 3.88 -5.69 4.76
CA GLY A 234 4.71 -4.50 4.61
C GLY A 234 4.07 -3.23 5.19
N ASN A 235 4.84 -2.14 5.23
CA ASN A 235 4.39 -0.85 5.75
C ASN A 235 3.52 -0.09 4.74
N TRP A 236 2.40 -0.69 4.33
CA TRP A 236 1.47 -0.09 3.39
C TRP A 236 0.05 -0.60 3.62
N PHE A 237 -0.94 0.23 3.32
CA PHE A 237 -2.35 -0.12 3.33
C PHE A 237 -3.02 0.42 2.07
N GLN A 238 -3.62 -0.47 1.28
CA GLN A 238 -4.21 -0.11 -0.01
C GLN A 238 -5.72 -0.37 -0.06
N ARG A 239 -6.46 0.61 -0.57
CA ARG A 239 -7.90 0.50 -0.88
C ARG A 239 -8.10 0.58 -2.38
N ALA A 240 -8.75 -0.45 -2.94
CA ALA A 240 -9.15 -0.47 -4.35
C ALA A 240 -10.65 -0.17 -4.48
N VAL A 241 -10.99 0.80 -5.32
CA VAL A 241 -12.38 1.21 -5.59
C VAL A 241 -13.00 0.24 -6.60
N ARG A 242 -13.75 -0.75 -6.12
CA ARG A 242 -14.35 -1.80 -6.97
C ARG A 242 -15.84 -1.62 -7.24
N LEU A 243 -16.47 -0.74 -6.48
CA LEU A 243 -17.86 -0.35 -6.61
C LEU A 243 -17.89 1.19 -6.68
N PRO A 244 -18.94 1.79 -7.27
CA PRO A 244 -19.15 3.22 -7.15
C PRO A 244 -19.12 3.64 -5.67
N THR A 245 -18.21 4.54 -5.30
CA THR A 245 -18.02 5.01 -3.93
C THR A 245 -18.21 6.53 -3.89
N ARG A 246 -19.04 7.04 -2.97
CA ARG A 246 -19.26 8.49 -2.81
C ARG A 246 -18.22 9.14 -1.91
N ARG A 247 -17.84 8.50 -0.80
CA ARG A 247 -16.79 8.97 0.11
C ARG A 247 -15.97 7.81 0.65
N MET A 248 -14.66 8.00 0.73
CA MET A 248 -13.73 7.04 1.31
C MET A 248 -12.80 7.75 2.30
N THR A 249 -12.67 7.16 3.49
CA THR A 249 -11.75 7.57 4.54
C THR A 249 -10.84 6.39 4.91
N VAL A 250 -9.54 6.66 5.00
CA VAL A 250 -8.53 5.70 5.43
C VAL A 250 -7.85 6.23 6.69
N ARG A 251 -7.85 5.45 7.76
CA ARG A 251 -7.22 5.77 9.05
C ARG A 251 -6.08 4.79 9.33
N ILE A 252 -4.87 5.30 9.57
CA ILE A 252 -3.70 4.53 9.97
C ILE A 252 -3.37 4.90 11.41
N ASP A 253 -3.43 3.93 12.30
CA ASP A 253 -3.21 4.12 13.74
C ASP A 253 -1.92 3.40 14.14
N LEU A 254 -0.91 4.17 14.56
CA LEU A 254 0.44 3.70 14.84
C LEU A 254 0.91 4.18 16.22
N PRO A 255 1.78 3.44 16.93
CA PRO A 255 2.33 3.92 18.19
C PRO A 255 3.16 5.19 17.99
N ALA A 256 2.85 6.25 18.75
CA ALA A 256 3.57 7.52 18.69
C ALA A 256 5.06 7.37 19.05
N ALA A 257 5.38 6.43 19.93
CA ALA A 257 6.76 6.13 20.34
C ALA A 257 7.67 5.69 19.18
N LEU A 258 7.09 5.19 18.07
CA LEU A 258 7.84 4.78 16.89
C LEU A 258 8.16 5.96 15.93
N ASP A 259 7.74 7.17 16.28
CA ASP A 259 7.78 8.38 15.44
C ASP A 259 7.39 8.08 13.97
N PRO A 260 6.12 7.69 13.74
CA PRO A 260 5.66 7.31 12.41
C PRO A 260 5.56 8.51 11.46
N GLN A 261 5.93 8.28 10.21
CA GLN A 261 5.61 9.15 9.08
C GLN A 261 4.77 8.38 8.06
N VAL A 262 3.67 8.99 7.60
CA VAL A 262 2.75 8.43 6.61
C VAL A 262 2.69 9.33 5.39
N TRP A 263 2.73 8.72 4.20
CA TRP A 263 2.49 9.36 2.91
C TRP A 263 1.57 8.46 2.08
N GLY A 264 1.12 8.90 0.92
CA GLY A 264 0.32 8.04 0.07
C GLY A 264 0.37 8.39 -1.41
N ILE A 265 -0.10 7.43 -2.20
CA ILE A 265 -0.18 7.49 -3.65
C ILE A 265 -1.56 7.03 -4.12
N GLU A 266 -2.03 7.60 -5.23
CA GLU A 266 -3.17 7.16 -6.02
C GLU A 266 -2.63 6.54 -7.32
N THR A 267 -3.10 5.33 -7.65
CA THR A 267 -2.89 4.70 -8.95
C THR A 267 -4.22 4.69 -9.69
N SER A 268 -4.26 5.35 -10.86
CA SER A 268 -5.46 5.40 -11.70
C SER A 268 -5.57 4.18 -12.65
N MET A 269 -6.61 4.15 -13.48
CA MET A 269 -6.75 3.13 -14.53
C MET A 269 -5.63 3.17 -15.60
N SER A 270 -4.93 4.30 -15.78
CA SER A 270 -3.77 4.41 -16.67
C SER A 270 -2.50 3.77 -16.10
N ALA A 271 -2.56 3.23 -14.87
CA ALA A 271 -1.42 2.75 -14.09
C ALA A 271 -0.38 3.83 -13.73
N GLU A 272 -0.68 5.11 -13.96
CA GLU A 272 0.13 6.23 -13.47
C GLU A 272 -0.04 6.36 -11.94
N GLU A 273 1.08 6.43 -11.23
CA GLU A 273 1.13 6.72 -9.80
C GLU A 273 1.29 8.23 -9.59
N ALA A 274 0.40 8.81 -8.78
CA ALA A 274 0.45 10.22 -8.39
C ALA A 274 0.33 10.36 -6.87
N PRO A 275 0.87 11.42 -6.26
CA PRO A 275 0.60 11.73 -4.85
C PRO A 275 -0.91 11.88 -4.58
N LEU A 276 -1.34 11.58 -3.35
CA LEU A 276 -2.72 11.85 -2.93
C LEU A 276 -3.06 13.33 -3.10
N ARG A 277 -4.23 13.62 -3.69
CA ARG A 277 -4.68 14.99 -3.97
C ARG A 277 -5.02 15.79 -2.73
N THR A 278 -5.46 15.11 -1.68
CA THR A 278 -5.79 15.69 -0.38
C THR A 278 -4.73 15.30 0.64
N PRO A 279 -4.39 16.20 1.58
CA PRO A 279 -3.38 15.93 2.59
C PRO A 279 -3.83 14.82 3.54
N ILE A 280 -2.85 14.19 4.19
CA ILE A 280 -3.07 13.26 5.30
C ILE A 280 -2.98 14.08 6.60
N GLU A 281 -4.05 14.06 7.38
CA GLU A 281 -4.13 14.74 8.67
C GLU A 281 -3.51 13.84 9.75
N LYS A 282 -2.67 14.40 10.64
CA LYS A 282 -2.08 13.70 11.77
C LYS A 282 -2.67 14.23 13.07
N GLU A 283 -3.20 13.33 13.88
CA GLU A 283 -3.68 13.59 15.23
C GLU A 283 -2.89 12.73 16.23
N SER A 284 -2.61 13.30 17.39
CA SER A 284 -1.97 12.57 18.50
C SER A 284 -3.04 12.25 19.54
N GLU A 285 -3.34 10.96 19.71
CA GLU A 285 -4.31 10.44 20.68
C GLU A 285 -3.54 9.63 21.74
N GLY A 286 -3.11 10.26 22.83
CA GLY A 286 -2.35 9.58 23.88
C GLY A 286 -0.99 9.05 23.40
N ASP A 287 -0.79 7.73 23.47
CA ASP A 287 0.41 7.04 22.98
C ASP A 287 0.32 6.63 21.50
N ARG A 288 -0.72 7.09 20.79
CA ARG A 288 -0.99 6.78 19.38
C ARG A 288 -0.85 8.02 18.49
N SER A 289 -0.29 7.81 17.30
CA SER A 289 -0.32 8.75 16.18
C SER A 289 -1.27 8.22 15.13
N VAL A 290 -2.35 8.97 14.92
CA VAL A 290 -3.44 8.62 14.01
C VAL A 290 -3.31 9.48 12.75
N PHE A 291 -3.34 8.83 11.60
CA PHE A 291 -3.26 9.48 10.29
C PHE A 291 -4.55 9.24 9.53
N THR A 292 -5.24 10.31 9.15
CA THR A 292 -6.54 10.23 8.47
C THR A 292 -6.42 10.87 7.10
N TRP A 293 -6.88 10.15 6.08
CA TRP A 293 -6.98 10.64 4.72
C TRP A 293 -8.38 10.41 4.17
N THR A 294 -8.95 11.40 3.48
CA THR A 294 -10.31 11.35 2.93
C THR A 294 -10.35 11.82 1.48
N THR A 295 -11.20 11.19 0.68
CA THR A 295 -11.52 11.59 -0.69
C THR A 295 -13.01 11.42 -0.98
N ASP A 296 -13.55 12.31 -1.82
CA ASP A 296 -14.93 12.31 -2.29
C ASP A 296 -14.97 11.92 -3.78
N ASN A 297 -15.93 11.07 -4.13
CA ASN A 297 -16.16 10.51 -5.46
C ASN A 297 -14.90 9.92 -6.12
N PRO A 298 -14.17 9.00 -5.45
CA PRO A 298 -12.99 8.40 -6.03
C PRO A 298 -13.33 7.64 -7.32
N THR A 299 -12.40 7.67 -8.27
CA THR A 299 -12.62 7.05 -9.58
C THR A 299 -12.71 5.52 -9.48
N LEU A 300 -13.62 4.91 -10.25
CA LEU A 300 -13.77 3.46 -10.27
C LEU A 300 -12.47 2.81 -10.76
N ASN A 301 -12.07 1.70 -10.12
CA ASN A 301 -10.82 0.97 -10.31
C ASN A 301 -9.54 1.69 -9.81
N ALA A 302 -9.64 2.90 -9.27
CA ALA A 302 -8.52 3.54 -8.60
C ALA A 302 -8.03 2.75 -7.40
N ARG A 303 -6.75 2.91 -7.07
CA ARG A 303 -6.12 2.34 -5.89
C ARG A 303 -5.45 3.44 -5.10
N PHE A 304 -5.81 3.56 -3.83
CA PHE A 304 -5.16 4.49 -2.91
C PHE A 304 -4.31 3.69 -1.95
N ARG A 305 -3.01 3.97 -1.91
CA ARG A 305 -2.06 3.28 -1.04
C ARG A 305 -1.44 4.30 -0.09
N LEU A 306 -1.71 4.14 1.21
CA LEU A 306 -0.97 4.83 2.26
C LEU A 306 0.23 3.96 2.64
N GLN A 307 1.38 4.58 2.86
CA GLN A 307 2.64 3.94 3.22
C GLN A 307 3.24 4.65 4.41
N TRP A 308 4.02 3.94 5.21
CA TRP A 308 4.65 4.54 6.38
C TRP A 308 6.06 4.03 6.68
N ARG A 309 6.76 4.80 7.49
CA ARG A 309 8.03 4.42 8.11
C ARG A 309 8.05 4.89 9.56
N PHE A 310 8.79 4.18 10.40
CA PHE A 310 9.08 4.58 11.77
C PHE A 310 10.44 5.24 11.81
N ARG A 311 10.54 6.46 12.34
CA ARG A 311 11.82 7.16 12.50
C ARG A 311 12.54 6.72 13.77
N ALA A 312 11.78 6.48 14.83
CA ALA A 312 12.26 5.81 16.02
C ALA A 312 11.95 4.33 15.87
N VAL A 313 12.82 3.56 15.21
CA VAL A 313 12.71 2.10 15.30
C VAL A 313 13.31 1.71 16.67
N PRO A 314 12.53 1.18 17.63
CA PRO A 314 13.10 0.46 18.73
C PRO A 314 13.76 -0.77 18.10
N SER A 315 15.06 -0.88 18.33
CA SER A 315 15.83 -2.10 18.16
C SER A 315 14.96 -3.33 18.46
N ALA A 316 14.92 -4.25 17.48
CA ALA A 316 14.35 -5.59 17.60
C ALA A 316 14.79 -6.30 18.93
N PRO A 317 14.02 -7.28 19.44
CA PRO A 317 14.22 -7.89 20.76
C PRO A 317 15.63 -8.47 20.95
N PRO A 318 16.08 -8.63 22.21
CA PRO A 318 17.49 -8.83 22.52
C PRO A 318 17.99 -10.11 21.88
N ALA A 319 18.98 -9.97 20.99
CA ALA A 319 19.87 -11.07 20.69
C ALA A 319 20.54 -11.47 22.01
N ILE A 320 20.47 -12.77 22.32
CA ILE A 320 21.15 -13.37 23.45
C ILE A 320 22.64 -13.09 23.29
N GLY A 321 23.16 -12.21 24.15
CA GLY A 321 24.59 -12.03 24.43
C GLY A 321 25.36 -11.08 23.52
N GLY A 322 26.00 -10.08 24.14
CA GLY A 322 27.15 -9.36 23.58
C GLY A 322 26.88 -7.90 23.21
N ASN A 323 27.37 -6.99 24.04
CA ASN A 323 27.39 -5.56 23.78
C ASN A 323 28.35 -5.26 22.61
N THR A 324 27.82 -4.96 21.42
CA THR A 324 28.60 -4.34 20.33
C THR A 324 27.65 -3.50 19.49
N GLN A 325 27.81 -2.17 19.53
CA GLN A 325 27.10 -1.26 18.63
C GLN A 325 27.42 -1.63 17.17
N VAL A 326 26.40 -1.98 16.40
CA VAL A 326 26.54 -2.28 14.96
C VAL A 326 26.77 -0.95 14.22
N THR A 327 27.96 -0.76 13.67
CA THR A 327 28.36 0.47 12.94
C THR A 327 27.52 0.67 11.67
N PRO A 328 27.40 1.91 11.13
CA PRO A 328 26.71 2.16 9.87
C PRO A 328 27.31 1.34 8.71
N GLY A 329 28.64 1.19 8.66
CA GLY A 329 29.30 0.24 7.76
C GLY A 329 28.78 -1.20 7.91
N ALA A 330 28.65 -1.73 9.13
CA ALA A 330 28.11 -3.07 9.35
C ALA A 330 26.66 -3.24 8.85
N ARG A 331 25.86 -2.17 8.80
CA ARG A 331 24.53 -2.19 8.16
C ARG A 331 24.61 -2.26 6.63
N MET A 332 25.58 -1.59 6.02
CA MET A 332 25.84 -1.69 4.58
C MET A 332 26.38 -3.07 4.18
N ALA A 333 27.22 -3.68 5.03
CA ALA A 333 27.65 -5.07 4.88
C ALA A 333 26.47 -6.05 4.86
N ALA A 334 25.49 -5.85 5.73
CA ALA A 334 24.32 -6.72 5.84
C ALA A 334 23.42 -6.72 4.59
N VAL A 335 23.51 -5.70 3.73
CA VAL A 335 22.80 -5.63 2.44
C VAL A 335 23.67 -6.05 1.25
N GLY A 336 24.84 -6.64 1.52
CA GLY A 336 25.72 -7.21 0.52
C GLY A 336 26.75 -6.25 -0.08
N VAL A 337 26.82 -4.99 0.42
CA VAL A 337 27.89 -4.06 0.02
C VAL A 337 29.14 -4.37 0.82
N ARG A 338 30.21 -4.72 0.13
CA ARG A 338 31.50 -4.96 0.78
C ARG A 338 31.98 -3.69 1.47
N GLN A 339 32.12 -3.77 2.80
CA GLN A 339 32.78 -2.73 3.59
C GLN A 339 34.27 -3.00 3.65
N TRP A 340 35.06 -1.93 3.59
CA TRP A 340 36.48 -2.03 3.82
C TRP A 340 36.87 -1.38 5.15
N PRO A 341 37.70 -2.05 5.97
CA PRO A 341 38.06 -1.55 7.29
C PRO A 341 38.82 -0.22 7.20
N LEU A 342 38.47 0.68 8.10
CA LEU A 342 39.18 1.93 8.33
C LEU A 342 40.47 1.67 9.13
N PRO A 343 41.52 2.50 8.97
CA PRO A 343 42.68 2.42 9.85
C PRO A 343 42.29 2.79 11.27
N GLU A 344 42.97 2.19 12.24
CA GLU A 344 43.05 2.76 13.58
C GLU A 344 43.90 4.03 13.52
N THR A 345 43.31 5.14 13.13
CA THR A 345 43.91 6.44 13.43
C THR A 345 43.64 6.73 14.90
N GLY A 346 44.70 7.01 15.67
CA GLY A 346 44.54 7.67 16.96
C GLY A 346 43.91 9.07 16.80
N ASP A 347 44.20 10.00 17.70
CA ASP A 347 43.61 11.36 17.66
C ASP A 347 44.02 12.21 16.44
N ALA A 348 44.84 11.69 15.52
CA ALA A 348 45.30 12.40 14.32
C ALA A 348 44.28 12.29 13.16
N PRO A 349 44.03 13.38 12.42
CA PRO A 349 43.12 13.36 11.28
C PRO A 349 43.63 12.44 10.15
N LEU A 350 42.74 11.59 9.62
CA LEU A 350 43.07 10.70 8.50
C LEU A 350 43.08 11.50 7.19
N THR A 351 44.21 11.51 6.49
CA THR A 351 44.32 12.17 5.18
C THR A 351 44.08 11.20 4.03
N ALA A 352 43.66 11.72 2.88
CA ALA A 352 43.48 10.91 1.68
C ALA A 352 44.77 10.22 1.23
N GLY A 353 45.94 10.86 1.37
CA GLY A 353 47.24 10.26 1.07
C GLY A 353 47.56 9.06 1.97
N ALA A 354 47.30 9.17 3.27
CA ALA A 354 47.47 8.06 4.21
C ALA A 354 46.50 6.91 3.89
N ALA A 355 45.23 7.24 3.62
CA ALA A 355 44.20 6.26 3.22
C ALA A 355 44.52 5.52 1.90
N ARG A 356 45.36 6.11 1.03
CA ARG A 356 45.80 5.46 -0.22
C ARG A 356 46.95 4.49 -0.03
N GLN A 357 47.91 4.81 0.86
CA GLN A 357 49.20 4.12 1.02
C GLN A 357 49.10 2.89 1.92
N ASP A 358 48.41 3.04 3.04
CA ASP A 358 48.05 1.89 3.86
C ASP A 358 47.02 1.08 3.07
N ARG A 359 46.95 -0.25 3.22
CA ARG A 359 46.10 -1.14 2.41
C ARG A 359 44.60 -0.99 2.71
N LEU A 360 44.18 0.23 3.03
CA LEU A 360 42.91 0.67 3.55
C LEU A 360 41.79 0.78 2.53
N GLY A 361 41.94 0.26 1.32
CA GLY A 361 40.86 0.39 0.36
C GLY A 361 40.92 -0.66 -0.71
N GLY A 362 40.22 -1.77 -0.46
CA GLY A 362 39.78 -2.72 -1.47
C GLY A 362 40.86 -3.04 -2.49
N ALA A 363 41.86 -3.85 -2.15
CA ALA A 363 42.71 -4.44 -3.20
C ALA A 363 41.85 -5.08 -4.31
N GLU A 364 40.68 -5.59 -3.91
CA GLU A 364 39.60 -6.12 -4.75
C GLU A 364 38.81 -5.04 -5.52
N LEU A 365 38.76 -3.79 -5.03
CA LEU A 365 38.15 -2.62 -5.68
C LEU A 365 39.14 -1.79 -6.51
N ARG A 366 40.44 -2.11 -6.48
CA ARG A 366 41.47 -1.43 -7.28
C ARG A 366 41.78 -2.11 -8.62
N GLY A 367 41.12 -3.24 -8.89
CA GLY A 367 41.11 -3.88 -10.19
C GLY A 367 40.12 -3.22 -11.14
N SER A 368 40.49 -3.07 -12.41
CA SER A 368 39.55 -2.68 -13.44
C SER A 368 38.59 -3.84 -13.72
N ALA A 369 37.29 -3.55 -13.71
CA ALA A 369 36.23 -4.52 -13.92
C ALA A 369 36.25 -5.10 -15.35
N ARG A 370 35.96 -6.40 -15.45
CA ARG A 370 35.86 -7.10 -16.72
C ARG A 370 34.72 -6.54 -17.58
N ARG A 371 35.03 -6.12 -18.80
CA ARG A 371 34.02 -5.77 -19.81
C ARG A 371 33.27 -7.02 -20.27
N LEU A 372 31.95 -6.88 -20.44
CA LEU A 372 31.07 -7.95 -20.92
C LEU A 372 31.08 -8.02 -22.45
N ALA A 373 31.07 -9.23 -22.99
CA ALA A 373 30.82 -9.49 -24.40
C ALA A 373 29.30 -9.47 -24.67
N LEU A 374 28.73 -8.28 -24.89
CA LEU A 374 27.30 -8.14 -25.24
C LEU A 374 27.10 -8.26 -26.76
N PRO A 375 26.02 -8.92 -27.23
CA PRO A 375 24.87 -9.42 -26.45
C PRO A 375 25.05 -10.81 -25.80
N ASP A 376 26.14 -11.53 -26.07
CA ASP A 376 26.31 -12.93 -25.63
C ASP A 376 26.20 -13.11 -24.10
N GLU A 377 26.63 -12.11 -23.32
CA GLU A 377 26.53 -12.09 -21.86
C GLU A 377 25.31 -11.30 -21.31
N GLU A 378 24.25 -11.10 -22.11
CA GLU A 378 23.04 -10.35 -21.71
C GLU A 378 22.40 -10.89 -20.42
N VAL A 379 22.32 -12.22 -20.27
CA VAL A 379 21.71 -12.86 -19.09
C VAL A 379 22.47 -12.48 -17.82
N LEU A 380 23.80 -12.52 -17.86
CA LEU A 380 24.66 -12.12 -16.75
C LEU A 380 24.51 -10.62 -16.47
N ALA A 381 24.44 -9.79 -17.51
CA ALA A 381 24.25 -8.36 -17.37
C ALA A 381 22.92 -8.03 -16.68
N ARG A 382 21.81 -8.63 -17.11
CA ARG A 382 20.49 -8.43 -16.50
C ARG A 382 20.44 -8.91 -15.05
N ALA A 383 20.99 -10.08 -14.76
CA ALA A 383 21.06 -10.59 -13.40
C ALA A 383 21.88 -9.67 -12.48
N THR A 384 23.01 -9.16 -12.96
CA THR A 384 23.85 -8.22 -12.19
C THR A 384 23.15 -6.89 -11.97
N VAL A 385 22.49 -6.33 -12.99
CA VAL A 385 21.69 -5.09 -12.86
C VAL A 385 20.57 -5.28 -11.84
N GLY A 386 19.86 -6.41 -11.86
CA GLY A 386 18.83 -6.72 -10.87
C GLY A 386 19.37 -6.74 -9.45
N ARG A 387 20.52 -7.39 -9.22
CA ARG A 387 21.20 -7.42 -7.91
C ARG A 387 21.62 -6.03 -7.43
N LEU A 388 22.12 -5.19 -8.33
CA LEU A 388 22.48 -3.81 -8.02
C LEU A 388 21.25 -2.99 -7.65
N GLN A 389 20.17 -3.08 -8.43
CA GLN A 389 18.91 -2.39 -8.14
C GLN A 389 18.29 -2.84 -6.81
N GLU A 390 18.34 -4.15 -6.50
CA GLU A 390 17.88 -4.69 -5.23
C GLU A 390 18.70 -4.13 -4.05
N ALA A 391 20.03 -4.20 -4.15
CA ALA A 391 20.93 -3.67 -3.14
C ALA A 391 20.71 -2.16 -2.91
N LEU A 392 20.57 -1.39 -3.99
CA LEU A 392 20.26 0.03 -3.93
C LEU A 392 18.90 0.30 -3.29
N GLY A 393 17.88 -0.49 -3.64
CA GLY A 393 16.57 -0.42 -3.01
C GLY A 393 16.62 -0.73 -1.51
N HIS A 394 17.50 -1.65 -1.08
CA HIS A 394 17.74 -1.94 0.33
C HIS A 394 18.40 -0.76 1.04
N ILE A 395 19.44 -0.19 0.41
CA ILE A 395 20.23 0.93 0.93
C ILE A 395 19.37 2.19 1.10
N SER A 396 18.53 2.52 0.11
CA SER A 396 17.58 3.64 0.18
C SER A 396 16.58 3.54 1.34
N ARG A 397 16.30 2.32 1.84
CA ARG A 397 15.43 2.12 3.01
C ARG A 397 16.16 2.29 4.33
N LEU A 398 17.48 2.08 4.33
CA LEU A 398 18.32 2.20 5.52
C LEU A 398 18.76 3.64 5.78
N HIS A 399 18.92 4.45 4.73
CA HIS A 399 19.37 5.82 4.83
C HIS A 399 18.78 6.66 3.69
N ASP A 400 18.44 7.92 3.98
CA ASP A 400 17.93 8.87 2.97
C ASP A 400 19.10 9.50 2.20
N PHE A 401 19.18 9.21 0.91
CA PHE A 401 20.18 9.78 0.01
C PHE A 401 19.54 10.84 -0.88
N GLY A 402 19.19 11.99 -0.30
CA GLY A 402 18.58 13.10 -1.04
C GLY A 402 19.43 13.68 -2.18
N LYS A 403 20.71 13.29 -2.30
CA LYS A 403 21.61 13.63 -3.42
C LYS A 403 21.54 12.63 -4.59
N GLY A 404 20.81 11.52 -4.45
CA GLY A 404 20.93 10.34 -5.30
C GLY A 404 22.01 9.39 -4.78
N LEU A 405 22.12 8.23 -5.42
CA LEU A 405 23.05 7.18 -5.04
C LEU A 405 23.45 6.34 -6.25
N GLY A 406 24.58 5.64 -6.16
CA GLY A 406 25.03 4.70 -7.18
C GLY A 406 25.64 3.46 -6.55
N LEU A 407 25.75 2.40 -7.35
CA LEU A 407 26.47 1.18 -6.97
C LEU A 407 27.03 0.48 -8.20
N ALA A 408 28.31 0.17 -8.14
CA ALA A 408 29.04 -0.61 -9.12
C ALA A 408 29.08 -2.11 -8.75
N ALA A 409 29.08 -2.99 -9.75
CA ALA A 409 29.09 -4.45 -9.55
C ALA A 409 30.27 -4.94 -8.68
N VAL A 410 31.43 -4.29 -8.80
CA VAL A 410 32.62 -4.60 -7.99
C VAL A 410 32.38 -4.43 -6.49
N GLN A 411 31.50 -3.52 -6.08
CA GLN A 411 31.19 -3.26 -4.67
C GLN A 411 30.34 -4.36 -4.01
N ILE A 412 29.70 -5.20 -4.82
CA ILE A 412 29.00 -6.42 -4.38
C ILE A 412 29.77 -7.69 -4.77
N GLY A 413 31.06 -7.55 -5.12
CA GLY A 413 31.95 -8.66 -5.42
C GLY A 413 31.74 -9.33 -6.78
N VAL A 414 31.14 -8.62 -7.74
CA VAL A 414 30.95 -9.10 -9.10
C VAL A 414 31.93 -8.38 -10.03
N ASP A 415 32.85 -9.14 -10.62
CA ASP A 415 33.81 -8.62 -11.61
C ASP A 415 33.13 -8.44 -12.98
N ALA A 416 32.40 -7.34 -13.12
CA ALA A 416 31.71 -6.93 -14.33
C ALA A 416 31.65 -5.41 -14.44
N ALA A 417 31.86 -4.86 -15.64
CA ALA A 417 31.78 -3.41 -15.89
C ALA A 417 30.32 -2.95 -15.97
N ILE A 418 29.60 -2.99 -14.83
CA ILE A 418 28.20 -2.61 -14.70
C ILE A 418 28.03 -1.68 -13.50
N ALA A 419 27.33 -0.57 -13.71
CA ALA A 419 26.90 0.32 -12.65
C ALA A 419 25.42 0.70 -12.80
N VAL A 420 24.77 0.97 -11.66
CA VAL A 420 23.42 1.52 -11.61
C VAL A 420 23.43 2.80 -10.77
N VAL A 421 22.84 3.87 -11.29
CA VAL A 421 22.72 5.16 -10.60
C VAL A 421 21.25 5.52 -10.44
N LEU A 422 20.83 5.78 -9.20
CA LEU A 422 19.52 6.36 -8.90
C LEU A 422 19.67 7.88 -8.77
N PRO A 423 19.03 8.66 -9.65
CA PRO A 423 19.02 10.12 -9.52
C PRO A 423 18.33 10.55 -8.21
N PRO A 424 18.60 11.76 -7.70
CA PRO A 424 17.81 12.32 -6.60
C PRO A 424 16.32 12.41 -6.98
N GLY A 425 15.43 12.12 -6.03
CA GLY A 425 13.98 12.10 -6.25
C GLY A 425 13.46 10.78 -6.81
N SER A 426 12.39 10.83 -7.62
CA SER A 426 11.71 9.64 -8.17
C SER A 426 12.07 9.37 -9.64
N GLY A 427 13.28 9.72 -10.07
CA GLY A 427 13.73 9.52 -11.46
C GLY A 427 14.07 8.06 -11.77
N GLU A 428 14.04 7.69 -13.05
CA GLU A 428 14.40 6.35 -13.49
C GLU A 428 15.88 6.04 -13.25
N PRO A 429 16.24 4.79 -12.87
CA PRO A 429 17.63 4.38 -12.73
C PRO A 429 18.39 4.45 -14.06
N PHE A 430 19.61 5.00 -14.04
CA PHE A 430 20.55 4.87 -15.14
C PHE A 430 21.32 3.56 -15.02
N VAL A 431 21.17 2.69 -16.01
CA VAL A 431 21.93 1.44 -16.13
C VAL A 431 23.07 1.66 -17.11
N LEU A 432 24.30 1.43 -16.66
CA LEU A 432 25.52 1.66 -17.42
C LEU A 432 26.25 0.34 -17.61
N LEU A 433 26.20 -0.21 -18.82
CA LEU A 433 26.95 -1.44 -19.19
C LEU A 433 28.20 -1.06 -19.97
N ASN A 434 29.34 -1.63 -19.58
CA ASN A 434 30.64 -1.34 -20.16
C ASN A 434 30.91 0.19 -20.32
N PRO A 435 30.59 1.04 -19.33
CA PRO A 435 30.70 2.48 -19.51
C PRO A 435 32.14 2.92 -19.73
N ARG A 436 32.29 4.06 -20.41
CA ARG A 436 33.55 4.77 -20.59
C ARG A 436 33.28 6.26 -20.74
N ILE A 437 33.98 7.08 -19.97
CA ILE A 437 33.94 8.54 -20.15
C ILE A 437 34.69 8.88 -21.45
N VAL A 438 34.00 9.54 -22.37
CA VAL A 438 34.50 9.94 -23.70
C VAL A 438 34.64 11.45 -23.84
N GLY A 439 34.05 12.24 -22.94
CA GLY A 439 34.18 13.69 -22.88
C GLY A 439 34.00 14.23 -21.47
N VAL A 440 34.70 15.32 -21.13
CA VAL A 440 34.62 16.02 -19.85
C VAL A 440 34.66 17.53 -20.07
N SER A 441 33.93 18.30 -19.26
CA SER A 441 34.04 19.76 -19.24
C SER A 441 35.34 20.24 -18.60
N THR A 442 35.75 21.46 -18.95
CA THR A 442 36.82 22.18 -18.24
C THR A 442 36.36 22.76 -16.90
N GLU A 443 35.06 23.01 -16.75
CA GLU A 443 34.46 23.46 -15.50
C GLU A 443 34.42 22.33 -14.48
N ILE A 444 34.91 22.61 -13.26
CA ILE A 444 35.06 21.66 -12.16
C ILE A 444 34.44 22.28 -10.90
N ASP A 445 33.81 21.45 -10.06
CA ASP A 445 33.43 21.83 -8.70
C ASP A 445 33.97 20.85 -7.66
N GLU A 446 34.05 21.31 -6.42
CA GLU A 446 34.44 20.50 -5.27
C GLU A 446 33.24 20.31 -4.36
N GLN A 447 32.88 19.04 -4.09
CA GLN A 447 31.75 18.71 -3.24
C GLN A 447 32.09 17.54 -2.33
N ILE A 448 31.40 17.49 -1.18
CA ILE A 448 31.56 16.38 -0.26
C ILE A 448 30.85 15.14 -0.82
N GLU A 449 31.62 14.07 -0.96
CA GLU A 449 31.21 12.73 -1.34
C GLU A 449 31.31 11.75 -0.17
N GLY A 450 30.54 10.67 -0.26
CA GLY A 450 30.74 9.44 0.51
C GLY A 450 30.69 8.25 -0.44
N CYS A 451 31.15 7.10 0.03
CA CYS A 451 31.12 5.84 -0.72
C CYS A 451 30.43 4.77 0.12
N LEU A 452 29.57 3.95 -0.51
CA LEU A 452 28.90 2.86 0.20
C LEU A 452 29.88 1.80 0.72
N SER A 453 31.06 1.66 0.12
CA SER A 453 32.13 0.77 0.57
C SER A 453 33.00 1.34 1.70
N PHE A 454 32.88 2.65 1.96
CA PHE A 454 33.58 3.41 3.01
C PHE A 454 32.57 4.32 3.72
N PHE A 455 31.51 3.71 4.25
CA PHE A 455 30.30 4.47 4.60
C PHE A 455 30.52 5.52 5.70
N ASP A 456 31.48 5.27 6.59
CA ASP A 456 31.74 6.12 7.75
C ASP A 456 32.64 7.32 7.44
N LEU A 457 33.11 7.48 6.19
CA LEU A 457 33.97 8.60 5.79
C LEU A 457 33.35 9.47 4.70
N ARG A 458 33.67 10.75 4.74
CA ARG A 458 33.35 11.74 3.71
C ARG A 458 34.62 12.45 3.26
N GLY A 459 34.66 12.89 2.02
CA GLY A 459 35.78 13.67 1.48
C GLY A 459 35.32 14.72 0.49
N LEU A 460 36.01 15.86 0.47
CA LEU A 460 35.80 16.90 -0.53
C LEU A 460 36.53 16.50 -1.82
N VAL A 461 35.78 16.32 -2.92
CA VAL A 461 36.29 15.74 -4.16
C VAL A 461 36.08 16.70 -5.34
N PRO A 462 37.12 17.02 -6.11
CA PRO A 462 36.99 17.76 -7.38
C PRO A 462 36.44 16.87 -8.49
N ARG A 463 35.40 17.32 -9.20
CA ARG A 463 34.88 16.65 -10.40
C ARG A 463 34.43 17.63 -11.49
N PRO A 464 34.53 17.26 -12.79
CA PRO A 464 33.94 18.04 -13.87
C PRO A 464 32.42 18.18 -13.71
N LEU A 465 31.89 19.36 -14.04
CA LEU A 465 30.45 19.64 -14.00
C LEU A 465 29.67 18.93 -15.10
N ARG A 466 30.30 18.49 -16.19
CA ARG A 466 29.65 17.75 -17.27
C ARG A 466 30.55 16.65 -17.81
N ILE A 467 29.97 15.48 -18.05
CA ILE A 467 30.63 14.33 -18.66
C ILE A 467 29.79 13.74 -19.78
N GLU A 468 30.45 13.12 -20.74
CA GLU A 468 29.85 12.28 -21.77
C GLU A 468 30.33 10.85 -21.59
N VAL A 469 29.40 9.91 -21.50
CA VAL A 469 29.69 8.50 -21.22
C VAL A 469 29.16 7.65 -22.36
N GLU A 470 30.07 6.96 -23.06
CA GLU A 470 29.72 5.86 -23.95
C GLU A 470 29.41 4.63 -23.08
N HIS A 471 28.26 4.01 -23.28
CA HIS A 471 27.89 2.75 -22.64
C HIS A 471 27.07 1.88 -23.61
N GLN A 472 26.74 0.67 -23.19
CA GLN A 472 26.04 -0.30 -24.02
C GLN A 472 24.65 -0.62 -23.49
N ARG A 473 23.75 -0.92 -24.42
CA ARG A 473 22.47 -1.59 -24.16
C ARG A 473 22.70 -3.10 -24.03
N PHE A 474 21.71 -3.81 -23.51
CA PHE A 474 21.76 -5.27 -23.35
C PHE A 474 22.00 -6.02 -24.67
N ASP A 475 21.56 -5.45 -25.80
CA ASP A 475 21.81 -5.98 -27.15
C ASP A 475 23.23 -5.71 -27.69
N GLY A 476 24.10 -5.06 -26.90
CA GLY A 476 25.45 -4.65 -27.28
C GLY A 476 25.53 -3.31 -28.03
N GLY A 477 24.39 -2.71 -28.39
CA GLY A 477 24.33 -1.41 -29.05
C GLY A 477 24.92 -0.30 -28.20
N ARG A 478 25.81 0.51 -28.78
CA ARG A 478 26.46 1.62 -28.08
C ARG A 478 25.58 2.86 -28.06
N VAL A 479 25.58 3.58 -26.95
CA VAL A 479 24.93 4.87 -26.81
C VAL A 479 25.86 5.81 -26.05
N VAL A 480 25.81 7.10 -26.37
CA VAL A 480 26.50 8.14 -25.60
C VAL A 480 25.45 8.93 -24.84
N SER A 481 25.65 9.10 -23.54
CA SER A 481 24.78 9.88 -22.67
C SER A 481 25.56 11.00 -22.02
N THR A 482 24.96 12.20 -21.98
CA THR A 482 25.51 13.36 -21.30
C THR A 482 24.91 13.46 -19.90
N PHE A 483 25.77 13.67 -18.91
CA PHE A 483 25.37 13.93 -17.53
C PHE A 483 25.96 15.26 -17.06
N GLU A 484 25.21 15.96 -16.22
CA GLU A 484 25.58 17.27 -15.70
C GLU A 484 25.43 17.32 -14.17
N ARG A 485 26.25 18.18 -13.55
CA ARG A 485 26.24 18.55 -12.13
C ARG A 485 26.19 17.31 -11.23
N GLY A 486 25.15 17.16 -10.40
CA GLY A 486 25.05 16.07 -9.43
C GLY A 486 25.02 14.68 -10.08
N LEU A 487 24.37 14.56 -11.24
CA LEU A 487 24.35 13.29 -11.96
C LEU A 487 25.69 12.98 -12.61
N ALA A 488 26.40 13.98 -13.13
CA ALA A 488 27.77 13.78 -13.62
C ALA A 488 28.67 13.22 -12.52
N ARG A 489 28.58 13.80 -11.30
CA ARG A 489 29.34 13.37 -10.13
C ARG A 489 29.02 11.94 -9.70
N LEU A 490 27.74 11.57 -9.60
CA LEU A 490 27.33 10.20 -9.26
C LEU A 490 27.80 9.19 -10.32
N VAL A 491 27.58 9.49 -11.60
CA VAL A 491 27.96 8.59 -12.69
C VAL A 491 29.47 8.43 -12.76
N GLU A 492 30.23 9.52 -12.63
CA GLU A 492 31.69 9.45 -12.62
C GLU A 492 32.22 8.65 -11.41
N HIS A 493 31.58 8.76 -10.24
CA HIS A 493 31.95 7.98 -9.06
C HIS A 493 31.82 6.47 -9.32
N GLU A 494 30.71 6.04 -9.91
CA GLU A 494 30.52 4.63 -10.21
C GLU A 494 31.43 4.14 -11.35
N VAL A 495 31.74 4.99 -12.34
CA VAL A 495 32.71 4.65 -13.38
C VAL A 495 34.12 4.53 -12.81
N ASP A 496 34.51 5.39 -11.86
CA ASP A 496 35.79 5.26 -11.16
C ASP A 496 35.90 3.88 -10.47
N HIS A 497 34.85 3.43 -9.79
CA HIS A 497 34.83 2.09 -9.18
C HIS A 497 35.09 0.98 -10.21
N LEU A 498 34.52 1.07 -11.41
CA LEU A 498 34.76 0.10 -12.48
C LEU A 498 36.18 0.19 -13.07
N ASP A 499 36.83 1.34 -12.96
CA ASP A 499 38.22 1.54 -13.38
C ASP A 499 39.24 1.24 -12.26
N GLY A 500 38.77 0.76 -11.11
CA GLY A 500 39.62 0.46 -9.97
C GLY A 500 40.10 1.71 -9.21
N ARG A 501 39.39 2.83 -9.35
CA ARG A 501 39.70 4.12 -8.72
C ARG A 501 38.68 4.41 -7.62
N LEU A 502 39.15 4.94 -6.50
CA LEU A 502 38.30 5.38 -5.40
C LEU A 502 38.22 6.90 -5.38
N TYR A 503 37.17 7.47 -4.77
CA TYR A 503 37.07 8.93 -4.61
C TYR A 503 38.28 9.53 -3.89
N LEU A 504 38.89 8.74 -3.00
CA LEU A 504 40.14 9.06 -2.31
C LEU A 504 41.26 9.42 -3.28
N ASP A 505 41.34 8.77 -4.45
CA ASP A 505 42.40 9.00 -5.45
C ASP A 505 42.27 10.36 -6.14
N ARG A 506 41.07 10.94 -6.12
CA ARG A 506 40.78 12.27 -6.70
C ARG A 506 41.01 13.43 -5.73
N MET A 507 41.17 13.15 -4.44
CA MET A 507 41.42 14.19 -3.43
C MET A 507 42.89 14.70 -3.51
N PRO A 508 43.22 15.87 -2.95
CA PRO A 508 44.60 16.23 -2.60
C PRO A 508 45.17 15.24 -1.56
N GLN A 509 46.49 15.01 -1.55
CA GLN A 509 47.08 14.02 -0.63
C GLN A 509 46.96 14.40 0.86
N ASP A 510 46.98 15.70 1.13
CA ASP A 510 46.88 16.33 2.45
C ASP A 510 45.43 16.61 2.87
N ALA A 511 44.45 16.36 2.00
CA ALA A 511 43.04 16.58 2.32
C ALA A 511 42.56 15.62 3.41
N GLU A 512 41.92 16.19 4.44
CA GLU A 512 41.33 15.45 5.56
C GLU A 512 40.05 14.69 5.13
N LEU A 513 39.93 13.46 5.59
CA LEU A 513 38.69 12.69 5.54
C LEU A 513 37.86 13.00 6.78
N ILE A 514 36.60 13.32 6.54
CA ILE A 514 35.67 13.75 7.57
C ILE A 514 34.90 12.52 8.05
N PRO A 515 35.03 12.10 9.33
CA PRO A 515 34.19 11.04 9.88
C PRO A 515 32.71 11.41 9.83
N LEU A 516 31.85 10.44 9.56
CA LEU A 516 30.41 10.63 9.42
C LEU A 516 29.80 11.28 10.67
N GLU A 517 30.32 10.98 11.86
CA GLU A 517 29.86 11.53 13.14
C GLU A 517 30.10 13.04 13.25
N ARG A 518 31.15 13.55 12.58
CA ARG A 518 31.51 14.97 12.55
C ARG A 518 30.86 15.71 11.38
N HIS A 519 30.28 14.98 10.43
CA HIS A 519 29.66 15.53 9.24
C HIS A 519 28.16 15.78 9.45
N HIS A 520 27.81 16.93 10.00
CA HIS A 520 26.42 17.34 10.30
C HIS A 520 25.63 17.91 9.10
N SER A 521 26.10 17.76 7.87
CA SER A 521 25.35 18.24 6.70
C SER A 521 24.22 17.27 6.38
N SER A 522 22.97 17.74 6.54
CA SER A 522 21.74 17.07 6.09
C SER A 522 21.84 16.59 4.64
N GLY A 523 21.21 15.47 4.28
CA GLY A 523 21.17 14.89 2.91
C GLY A 523 20.52 15.75 1.81
N GLN A 524 20.61 17.07 1.92
CA GLN A 524 20.21 18.06 0.93
C GLN A 524 20.97 17.82 -0.39
N PRO A 525 20.31 17.98 -1.56
CA PRO A 525 20.96 17.96 -2.86
C PRO A 525 22.17 18.91 -2.91
N TRP A 526 23.19 18.59 -3.72
CA TRP A 526 24.27 19.55 -3.97
C TRP A 526 23.68 20.81 -4.59
N GLN A 527 24.04 21.96 -4.02
CA GLN A 527 23.64 23.25 -4.54
C GLN A 527 24.65 23.69 -5.58
N TYR A 528 24.16 24.02 -6.76
CA TYR A 528 24.97 24.60 -7.82
C TYR A 528 24.49 26.02 -8.07
N GLN A 529 25.41 26.96 -8.24
CA GLN A 529 25.06 28.31 -8.69
C GLN A 529 24.52 28.23 -10.13
N ALA A 530 23.46 29.00 -10.38
CA ALA A 530 22.73 29.02 -11.64
C ALA A 530 23.60 29.57 -12.77
#